data_AF-A0A7C5IA58-F1
#
_entry.id   AF-A0A7C5IA58-F1
#
_cell.length_a   1.000
_cell.length_b   1.000
_cell.length_c   1.000
_cell.angle_alpha   90.00
_cell.angle_beta   90.00
_cell.angle_gamma   90.00
#
_symmetry.space_group_name_H-M   'P 1'
#
loop_
_entity.id
_entity.type
_entity.pdbx_description
1 polymer ?
#
loop_
_entity_poly.entity_id
_entity_poly.type
_entity_poly.pdbx_seq_one_letter_code
_entity_poly.pdbx_strand_id
1 'polypeptide(L)'
;MGIADGCRVTLDNEPWWNEPQGMSEQGIKTTLLTSAHRYYLNNTLWTSHPDLLFFRDDYGLTKDEATAWTLFVAIYSGIFKLGESFVFMHEHPDALALTQKFLPTVAAVPEPLDLFELRFPEVWRLRVPGPDKRMHEVYGLFHWGKNRDVGEGKDYDESDRVKVIPADAGQMRVALDFLAGEVLAEGGKALRVGPIGAPMKARTGKIVIVKPVAAGLELPVFLATDRHFLGGVMDAESLDASGGKTTVRLARMVAGRPTRAYFLVPAQGKVEVAGQQVAISGVKEAAFADSKLVEVSFVPEAGGGVLTVQVGGL
;
A
#
# COMPACT_ATOMS: atom_id res chain seq x y z
N MET A 1 19.61 -6.19 -24.85
CA MET A 1 18.28 -6.08 -24.23
C MET A 1 17.23 -6.11 -25.35
N GLY A 2 16.03 -6.66 -25.10
CA GLY A 2 14.98 -6.79 -26.13
C GLY A 2 14.70 -8.22 -26.63
N ILE A 3 14.93 -9.25 -25.81
CA ILE A 3 14.59 -10.66 -26.16
C ILE A 3 13.24 -11.07 -25.54
N ALA A 4 12.87 -10.49 -24.39
CA ALA A 4 11.60 -10.73 -23.71
C ALA A 4 11.18 -9.48 -22.92
N ASP A 5 9.88 -9.19 -22.91
CA ASP A 5 9.30 -8.08 -22.14
C ASP A 5 9.06 -8.45 -20.66
N GLY A 6 8.86 -9.74 -20.40
CA GLY A 6 8.61 -10.27 -19.07
C GLY A 6 9.27 -11.62 -18.83
N CYS A 7 9.65 -11.89 -17.58
CA CYS A 7 10.34 -13.12 -17.21
C CYS A 7 9.84 -13.64 -15.86
N ARG A 8 9.46 -14.92 -15.80
CA ARG A 8 9.26 -15.61 -14.53
C ARG A 8 10.62 -15.82 -13.90
N VAL A 9 10.81 -15.27 -12.71
CA VAL A 9 12.11 -15.32 -12.00
C VAL A 9 12.17 -16.42 -10.95
N THR A 10 11.11 -17.23 -10.85
CA THR A 10 10.88 -18.24 -9.82
C THR A 10 10.49 -19.59 -10.42
N LEU A 11 10.48 -20.64 -9.59
CA LEU A 11 9.70 -21.84 -9.89
C LEU A 11 8.20 -21.54 -9.82
N ASP A 12 7.38 -22.50 -10.22
CA ASP A 12 5.95 -22.44 -10.03
C ASP A 12 5.64 -22.26 -8.53
N ASN A 13 4.78 -21.29 -8.22
CA ASN A 13 4.22 -21.16 -6.90
C ASN A 13 2.95 -22.01 -6.77
N GLU A 14 2.64 -22.39 -5.54
CA GLU A 14 1.50 -23.23 -5.19
C GLU A 14 0.67 -22.47 -4.14
N PRO A 15 -0.65 -22.74 -4.03
CA PRO A 15 -1.57 -22.06 -3.11
C PRO A 15 -1.36 -22.51 -1.65
N TRP A 16 -0.13 -22.41 -1.14
CA TRP A 16 0.23 -22.69 0.24
C TRP A 16 1.37 -21.78 0.72
N TRP A 17 1.47 -21.58 2.04
CA TRP A 17 2.48 -20.71 2.61
C TRP A 17 3.90 -21.27 2.45
N ASN A 18 4.07 -22.54 2.83
CA ASN A 18 5.29 -23.38 2.88
C ASN A 18 6.52 -22.77 3.60
N GLU A 19 7.27 -23.57 4.34
CA GLU A 19 8.55 -23.20 4.97
C GLU A 19 9.71 -23.94 4.27
N PRO A 20 10.30 -23.36 3.21
CA PRO A 20 11.15 -24.13 2.30
C PRO A 20 12.42 -24.67 2.97
N GLN A 21 12.64 -25.98 2.87
CA GLN A 21 13.83 -26.70 3.36
C GLN A 21 14.87 -26.93 2.25
N GLY A 22 14.45 -26.97 0.98
CA GLY A 22 15.31 -27.22 -0.17
C GLY A 22 15.10 -26.26 -1.37
N MET A 23 16.02 -26.31 -2.32
CA MET A 23 16.02 -25.43 -3.51
C MET A 23 14.97 -25.80 -4.57
N SER A 24 14.43 -27.01 -4.52
CA SER A 24 13.39 -27.49 -5.46
C SER A 24 11.98 -27.33 -4.93
N GLU A 25 11.80 -26.78 -3.73
CA GLU A 25 10.48 -26.62 -3.12
C GLU A 25 9.72 -25.44 -3.70
N GLN A 26 8.42 -25.62 -3.86
CA GLN A 26 7.50 -24.62 -4.39
C GLN A 26 6.66 -24.00 -3.26
N GLY A 27 5.97 -22.90 -3.56
CA GLY A 27 5.09 -22.20 -2.63
C GLY A 27 5.41 -20.71 -2.50
N ILE A 28 4.60 -20.01 -1.69
CA ILE A 28 4.66 -18.56 -1.56
C ILE A 28 6.02 -18.09 -1.05
N LYS A 29 6.54 -18.66 0.05
CA LYS A 29 7.81 -18.19 0.63
C LYS A 29 9.02 -18.47 -0.25
N THR A 30 9.08 -19.59 -0.97
CA THR A 30 10.15 -19.85 -1.96
C THR A 30 10.14 -18.80 -3.07
N THR A 31 8.94 -18.47 -3.55
CA THR A 31 8.73 -17.51 -4.64
C THR A 31 9.12 -16.11 -4.20
N LEU A 32 8.73 -15.70 -2.99
CA LEU A 32 9.16 -14.48 -2.33
C LEU A 32 10.69 -14.38 -2.26
N LEU A 33 11.36 -15.39 -1.67
CA LEU A 33 12.82 -15.41 -1.52
C LEU A 33 13.53 -15.22 -2.87
N THR A 34 13.06 -15.95 -3.87
CA THR A 34 13.64 -15.96 -5.21
C THR A 34 13.41 -14.64 -5.95
N SER A 35 12.22 -14.05 -5.80
CA SER A 35 11.86 -12.74 -6.34
C SER A 35 12.63 -11.61 -5.66
N ALA A 36 12.82 -11.71 -4.34
CA ALA A 36 13.55 -10.76 -3.53
C ALA A 36 15.02 -10.65 -3.92
N HIS A 37 15.73 -11.78 -4.06
CA HIS A 37 17.12 -11.76 -4.51
C HIS A 37 17.32 -11.29 -5.96
N ARG A 38 16.22 -11.12 -6.72
CA ARG A 38 16.22 -10.65 -8.11
C ARG A 38 15.45 -9.35 -8.30
N TYR A 39 15.14 -8.63 -7.22
CA TYR A 39 14.31 -7.41 -7.27
C TYR A 39 14.84 -6.38 -8.28
N TYR A 40 16.17 -6.24 -8.36
CA TYR A 40 16.87 -5.29 -9.23
C TYR A 40 16.71 -5.59 -10.74
N LEU A 41 16.24 -6.77 -11.12
CA LEU A 41 15.94 -7.10 -12.51
C LEU A 41 14.57 -6.55 -12.94
N ASN A 42 13.63 -6.42 -12.00
CA ASN A 42 12.27 -6.00 -12.27
C ASN A 42 12.22 -4.55 -12.78
N ASN A 43 11.48 -4.32 -13.86
CA ASN A 43 11.31 -3.02 -14.53
C ASN A 43 12.62 -2.32 -14.95
N THR A 44 13.73 -3.07 -14.95
CA THR A 44 15.06 -2.59 -15.36
C THR A 44 15.58 -3.39 -16.55
N LEU A 45 15.51 -4.72 -16.48
CA LEU A 45 15.86 -5.61 -17.59
C LEU A 45 14.60 -6.14 -18.31
N TRP A 46 13.57 -6.49 -17.54
CA TRP A 46 12.26 -6.97 -17.96
C TRP A 46 11.26 -6.73 -16.83
N THR A 47 9.96 -6.95 -17.07
CA THR A 47 8.98 -7.04 -15.98
C THR A 47 9.02 -8.45 -15.37
N SER A 48 9.47 -8.56 -14.13
CA SER A 48 9.55 -9.82 -13.41
C SER A 48 8.15 -10.31 -13.06
N HIS A 49 7.94 -11.62 -13.15
CA HIS A 49 6.69 -12.28 -12.77
C HIS A 49 6.93 -13.11 -11.50
N PRO A 50 6.41 -12.70 -10.33
CA PRO A 50 6.48 -13.45 -9.08
C PRO A 50 5.41 -14.56 -9.03
N ASP A 51 4.95 -15.02 -10.19
CA ASP A 51 3.93 -16.04 -10.38
C ASP A 51 2.51 -15.70 -9.89
N LEU A 52 1.66 -16.72 -9.67
CA LEU A 52 0.20 -16.60 -9.56
C LEU A 52 -0.25 -16.04 -8.21
N LEU A 53 -1.39 -15.38 -8.23
CA LEU A 53 -2.18 -15.08 -7.03
C LEU A 53 -3.18 -16.20 -6.75
N PHE A 54 -3.31 -16.55 -5.48
CA PHE A 54 -4.24 -17.55 -5.00
C PHE A 54 -5.05 -17.00 -3.84
N PHE A 55 -6.31 -17.42 -3.78
CA PHE A 55 -7.27 -17.13 -2.72
C PHE A 55 -7.97 -18.39 -2.23
N ARG A 56 -7.94 -19.48 -3.01
CA ARG A 56 -8.43 -20.79 -2.59
C ARG A 56 -7.56 -21.40 -1.49
N ASP A 57 -8.20 -22.18 -0.62
CA ASP A 57 -7.61 -22.76 0.59
C ASP A 57 -7.42 -24.28 0.52
N ASP A 58 -7.53 -24.88 -0.68
CA ASP A 58 -7.39 -26.33 -0.93
C ASP A 58 -6.12 -26.96 -0.29
N TYR A 59 -5.09 -26.15 -0.04
CA TYR A 59 -3.81 -26.55 0.56
C TYR A 59 -3.49 -25.80 1.87
N GLY A 60 -4.50 -25.24 2.52
CA GLY A 60 -4.40 -24.60 3.84
C GLY A 60 -3.96 -23.13 3.82
N LEU A 61 -3.99 -22.46 2.65
CA LEU A 61 -3.71 -21.03 2.55
C LEU A 61 -4.84 -20.23 3.23
N THR A 62 -4.49 -19.54 4.31
CA THR A 62 -5.44 -18.68 5.02
C THR A 62 -5.70 -17.38 4.25
N LYS A 63 -6.81 -16.72 4.55
CA LYS A 63 -7.14 -15.40 3.97
C LYS A 63 -6.08 -14.34 4.24
N ASP A 64 -5.48 -14.35 5.44
CA ASP A 64 -4.43 -13.40 5.81
C ASP A 64 -3.14 -13.65 5.00
N GLU A 65 -2.76 -14.91 4.81
CA GLU A 65 -1.63 -15.30 3.96
C GLU A 65 -1.86 -14.94 2.49
N ALA A 66 -3.06 -15.24 1.95
CA ALA A 66 -3.44 -14.85 0.59
C ALA A 66 -3.43 -13.32 0.40
N THR A 67 -3.89 -12.58 1.41
CA THR A 67 -3.84 -11.11 1.42
C THR A 67 -2.39 -10.61 1.45
N ALA A 68 -1.55 -11.14 2.35
CA ALA A 68 -0.14 -10.78 2.45
C ALA A 68 0.60 -11.04 1.13
N TRP A 69 0.36 -12.19 0.50
CA TRP A 69 0.93 -12.52 -0.80
C TRP A 69 0.48 -11.57 -1.90
N THR A 70 -0.82 -11.24 -1.95
CA THR A 70 -1.36 -10.30 -2.93
C THR A 70 -0.75 -8.90 -2.76
N LEU A 71 -0.61 -8.42 -1.52
CA LEU A 71 0.04 -7.15 -1.23
C LEU A 71 1.52 -7.15 -1.62
N PHE A 72 2.21 -8.27 -1.44
CA PHE A 72 3.59 -8.43 -1.90
C PHE A 72 3.69 -8.35 -3.43
N VAL A 73 2.86 -9.09 -4.18
CA VAL A 73 2.87 -9.02 -5.64
C VAL A 73 2.54 -7.60 -6.13
N ALA A 74 1.63 -6.90 -5.45
CA ALA A 74 1.32 -5.51 -5.75
C ALA A 74 2.51 -4.57 -5.54
N ILE A 75 3.16 -4.59 -4.37
CA ILE A 75 4.33 -3.73 -4.11
C ILE A 75 5.51 -4.13 -4.98
N TYR A 76 5.67 -5.43 -5.28
CA TYR A 76 6.73 -5.95 -6.15
C TYR A 76 6.66 -5.33 -7.56
N SER A 77 5.50 -4.81 -7.96
CA SER A 77 5.34 -4.02 -9.19
C SER A 77 5.74 -4.79 -10.46
N GLY A 78 5.52 -6.10 -10.46
CA GLY A 78 5.82 -7.00 -11.56
C GLY A 78 4.59 -7.35 -12.41
N ILE A 79 4.66 -8.50 -13.10
CA ILE A 79 3.50 -9.07 -13.79
C ILE A 79 2.50 -9.55 -12.73
N PHE A 80 1.27 -9.09 -12.86
CA PHE A 80 0.15 -9.50 -12.03
C PHE A 80 -0.65 -10.58 -12.76
N LYS A 81 -0.73 -11.79 -12.19
CA LYS A 81 -1.41 -12.93 -12.81
C LYS A 81 -2.33 -13.64 -11.81
N LEU A 82 -3.59 -13.81 -12.18
CA LEU A 82 -4.56 -14.54 -11.36
C LEU A 82 -4.40 -16.05 -11.59
N GLY A 83 -4.28 -16.80 -10.50
CA GLY A 83 -4.37 -18.25 -10.49
C GLY A 83 -5.79 -18.78 -10.31
N GLU A 84 -6.76 -17.88 -10.08
CA GLU A 84 -8.17 -18.21 -9.90
C GLU A 84 -9.00 -18.06 -11.18
N SER A 85 -10.09 -18.83 -11.26
CA SER A 85 -11.05 -18.70 -12.35
C SER A 85 -11.91 -17.45 -12.18
N PHE A 86 -12.49 -16.94 -13.28
CA PHE A 86 -13.45 -15.83 -13.20
C PHE A 86 -14.72 -16.19 -12.43
N VAL A 87 -15.09 -17.47 -12.39
CA VAL A 87 -16.22 -17.96 -11.58
C VAL A 87 -15.89 -17.81 -10.10
N PHE A 88 -14.72 -18.27 -9.68
CA PHE A 88 -14.26 -18.09 -8.30
C PHE A 88 -14.25 -16.61 -7.91
N MET A 89 -13.68 -15.75 -8.75
CA MET A 89 -13.61 -14.30 -8.47
C MET A 89 -15.00 -13.63 -8.41
N HIS A 90 -15.99 -14.15 -9.15
CA HIS A 90 -17.37 -13.69 -9.06
C HIS A 90 -18.02 -14.09 -7.73
N GLU A 91 -17.77 -15.31 -7.27
CA GLU A 91 -18.29 -15.86 -6.01
C GLU A 91 -17.58 -15.30 -4.77
N HIS A 92 -16.37 -14.77 -4.92
CA HIS A 92 -15.53 -14.21 -3.85
C HIS A 92 -15.28 -12.71 -4.07
N PRO A 93 -16.28 -11.86 -3.83
CA PRO A 93 -16.22 -10.43 -4.15
C PRO A 93 -15.14 -9.67 -3.37
N ASP A 94 -14.72 -10.17 -2.21
CA ASP A 94 -13.63 -9.60 -1.41
C ASP A 94 -12.25 -9.83 -2.06
N ALA A 95 -11.99 -11.03 -2.58
CA ALA A 95 -10.79 -11.32 -3.37
C ALA A 95 -10.73 -10.46 -4.64
N LEU A 96 -11.88 -10.30 -5.32
CA LEU A 96 -12.00 -9.40 -6.47
C LEU A 96 -11.79 -7.94 -6.11
N ALA A 97 -12.40 -7.46 -5.02
CA ALA A 97 -12.22 -6.09 -4.55
C ALA A 97 -10.77 -5.79 -4.17
N LEU A 98 -10.08 -6.75 -3.54
CA LEU A 98 -8.65 -6.66 -3.22
C LEU A 98 -7.82 -6.58 -4.50
N THR A 99 -8.00 -7.51 -5.43
CA THR A 99 -7.30 -7.56 -6.73
C THR A 99 -7.44 -6.24 -7.51
N GLN A 100 -8.65 -5.68 -7.56
CA GLN A 100 -8.91 -4.44 -8.30
C GLN A 100 -8.19 -3.21 -7.74
N LYS A 101 -7.72 -3.24 -6.48
CA LYS A 101 -6.95 -2.14 -5.87
C LYS A 101 -5.49 -2.06 -6.36
N PHE A 102 -5.06 -3.01 -7.18
CA PHE A 102 -3.70 -3.09 -7.70
C PHE A 102 -3.62 -2.95 -9.22
N LEU A 103 -4.76 -2.61 -9.85
CA LEU A 103 -4.86 -2.40 -11.29
C LEU A 103 -5.09 -0.92 -11.62
N PRO A 104 -4.38 -0.38 -12.63
CA PRO A 104 -3.31 -1.04 -13.37
C PRO A 104 -2.02 -1.14 -12.54
N THR A 105 -1.18 -2.14 -12.83
CA THR A 105 0.14 -2.23 -12.20
C THR A 105 1.01 -1.05 -12.62
N VAL A 106 2.01 -0.72 -11.78
CA VAL A 106 2.94 0.38 -12.05
C VAL A 106 4.33 -0.18 -12.31
N ALA A 107 5.00 0.36 -13.33
CA ALA A 107 6.39 0.06 -13.63
C ALA A 107 7.29 0.86 -12.69
N ALA A 108 7.55 0.32 -11.50
CA ALA A 108 8.48 0.88 -10.53
C ALA A 108 9.35 -0.23 -9.94
N VAL A 109 10.55 0.11 -9.49
CA VAL A 109 11.48 -0.85 -8.88
C VAL A 109 11.28 -0.81 -7.36
N PRO A 110 10.75 -1.87 -6.74
CA PRO A 110 10.61 -1.95 -5.29
C PRO A 110 11.96 -2.24 -4.64
N GLU A 111 12.20 -1.68 -3.46
CA GLU A 111 13.44 -1.86 -2.69
C GLU A 111 13.14 -2.66 -1.42
N PRO A 112 13.64 -3.91 -1.29
CA PRO A 112 13.62 -4.63 -0.01
C PRO A 112 14.67 -4.03 0.92
N LEU A 113 14.24 -3.35 1.98
CA LEU A 113 15.13 -2.57 2.85
C LEU A 113 15.95 -3.44 3.81
N ASP A 114 15.44 -4.62 4.14
CA ASP A 114 16.02 -5.59 5.07
C ASP A 114 16.52 -6.87 4.35
N LEU A 115 16.79 -6.79 3.04
CA LEU A 115 17.21 -7.93 2.21
C LEU A 115 18.46 -8.65 2.73
N PHE A 116 19.38 -7.90 3.31
CA PHE A 116 20.65 -8.43 3.83
C PHE A 116 20.58 -8.75 5.33
N GLU A 117 19.43 -8.48 5.96
CA GLU A 117 19.20 -8.74 7.38
C GLU A 117 18.35 -10.01 7.56
N LEU A 118 17.29 -10.17 6.75
CA LEU A 118 16.33 -11.26 6.89
C LEU A 118 16.27 -12.15 5.65
N ARG A 119 16.11 -13.46 5.88
CA ARG A 119 15.93 -14.45 4.81
C ARG A 119 14.73 -14.10 3.92
N PHE A 120 13.61 -13.73 4.53
CA PHE A 120 12.44 -13.21 3.82
C PHE A 120 12.32 -11.72 4.13
N PRO A 121 12.53 -10.79 3.18
CA PRO A 121 12.45 -9.37 3.45
C PRO A 121 11.04 -8.96 3.87
N GLU A 122 10.94 -8.23 4.97
CA GLU A 122 9.69 -7.87 5.63
C GLU A 122 9.34 -6.39 5.45
N VAL A 123 10.29 -5.56 5.04
CA VAL A 123 10.08 -4.13 4.76
C VAL A 123 10.47 -3.79 3.34
N TRP A 124 9.50 -3.39 2.53
CA TRP A 124 9.67 -2.99 1.15
C TRP A 124 9.31 -1.53 0.97
N ARG A 125 10.09 -0.80 0.18
CA ARG A 125 9.82 0.58 -0.21
C ARG A 125 9.60 0.69 -1.70
N LEU A 126 8.54 1.38 -2.10
CA LEU A 126 8.28 1.76 -3.47
C LEU A 126 8.19 3.28 -3.54
N ARG A 127 8.88 3.86 -4.53
CA ARG A 127 8.88 5.30 -4.80
C ARG A 127 8.23 5.55 -6.15
N VAL A 128 7.21 6.40 -6.16
CA VAL A 128 6.47 6.75 -7.38
C VAL A 128 6.21 8.25 -7.45
N PRO A 129 6.25 8.88 -8.64
CA PRO A 129 5.85 10.28 -8.78
C PRO A 129 4.37 10.47 -8.44
N GLY A 130 4.08 11.41 -7.56
CA GLY A 130 2.74 11.81 -7.17
C GLY A 130 2.08 12.81 -8.12
N PRO A 131 0.77 13.07 -7.94
CA PRO A 131 0.02 14.10 -8.70
C PRO A 131 0.52 15.54 -8.46
N ASP A 132 1.27 15.75 -7.38
CA ASP A 132 1.96 17.01 -7.05
C ASP A 132 3.40 17.07 -7.60
N LYS A 133 3.78 16.09 -8.44
CA LYS A 133 5.12 15.90 -9.03
C LYS A 133 6.23 15.58 -8.01
N ARG A 134 5.90 15.35 -6.73
CA ARG A 134 6.87 14.92 -5.72
C ARG A 134 6.98 13.41 -5.71
N MET A 135 8.10 12.87 -5.24
CA MET A 135 8.19 11.43 -5.00
C MET A 135 7.36 11.05 -3.77
N HIS A 136 6.43 10.13 -3.95
CA HIS A 136 5.62 9.54 -2.90
C HIS A 136 6.21 8.19 -2.49
N GLU A 137 6.18 7.91 -1.20
CA GLU A 137 6.67 6.64 -0.66
C GLU A 137 5.50 5.75 -0.24
N VAL A 138 5.54 4.51 -0.71
CA VAL A 138 4.61 3.45 -0.34
C VAL A 138 5.43 2.31 0.23
N TYR A 139 5.06 1.82 1.41
CA TYR A 139 5.75 0.75 2.09
C TYR A 139 4.91 -0.52 2.10
N GLY A 140 5.51 -1.64 1.73
CA GLY A 140 4.96 -2.97 1.99
C GLY A 140 5.57 -3.50 3.27
N LEU A 141 4.74 -3.74 4.28
CA LEU A 141 5.16 -4.33 5.55
C LEU A 141 4.59 -5.73 5.64
N PHE A 142 5.43 -6.72 5.91
CA PHE A 142 5.04 -8.12 5.92
C PHE A 142 5.56 -8.80 7.17
N HIS A 143 4.78 -9.72 7.70
CA HIS A 143 5.25 -10.66 8.71
C HIS A 143 5.14 -12.06 8.13
N TRP A 144 6.23 -12.62 7.60
CA TRP A 144 6.18 -13.90 6.87
C TRP A 144 6.04 -15.14 7.78
N GLY A 145 5.93 -14.92 9.09
CA GLY A 145 5.82 -15.96 10.10
C GLY A 145 7.22 -16.28 10.60
N LYS A 146 7.64 -17.54 10.50
CA LYS A 146 9.03 -17.91 10.78
C LYS A 146 9.97 -17.18 9.83
N ASN A 147 11.09 -16.69 10.35
CA ASN A 147 12.11 -16.04 9.55
C ASN A 147 13.48 -16.32 10.14
N ARG A 148 14.54 -15.88 9.47
CA ARG A 148 15.91 -16.09 9.93
C ARG A 148 16.75 -14.86 9.63
N ASP A 149 17.54 -14.44 10.60
CA ASP A 149 18.59 -13.45 10.42
C ASP A 149 19.69 -14.05 9.53
N VAL A 150 20.08 -13.33 8.48
CA VAL A 150 21.07 -13.80 7.49
C VAL A 150 22.50 -13.69 8.03
N GLY A 151 22.80 -12.69 8.87
CA GLY A 151 24.13 -12.43 9.38
C GLY A 151 24.49 -13.27 10.62
N GLU A 152 23.61 -13.26 11.62
CA GLU A 152 23.75 -13.98 12.89
C GLU A 152 23.23 -15.42 12.79
N GLY A 153 22.42 -15.74 11.77
CA GLY A 153 21.85 -17.07 11.60
C GLY A 153 20.75 -17.40 12.62
N LYS A 154 20.24 -16.41 13.34
CA LYS A 154 19.20 -16.54 14.38
C LYS A 154 17.83 -16.77 13.76
N ASP A 155 17.12 -17.80 14.23
CA ASP A 155 15.74 -18.04 13.82
C ASP A 155 14.76 -17.18 14.64
N TYR A 156 13.69 -16.73 13.97
CA TYR A 156 12.58 -16.00 14.55
C TYR A 156 11.29 -16.80 14.42
N ASP A 157 10.55 -16.94 15.52
CA ASP A 157 9.26 -17.64 15.57
C ASP A 157 8.07 -16.73 15.22
N GLU A 158 6.86 -17.30 15.15
CA GLU A 158 5.62 -16.62 14.77
C GLU A 158 5.01 -15.71 15.85
N SER A 159 5.83 -15.08 16.70
CA SER A 159 5.35 -14.08 17.65
C SER A 159 5.04 -12.76 16.94
N ASP A 160 4.09 -11.98 17.45
CA ASP A 160 3.80 -10.63 16.97
C ASP A 160 5.08 -9.77 16.94
N ARG A 161 5.22 -8.93 15.91
CA ARG A 161 6.38 -8.05 15.73
C ARG A 161 5.94 -6.67 15.29
N VAL A 162 6.76 -5.67 15.63
CA VAL A 162 6.61 -4.31 15.10
C VAL A 162 7.51 -4.18 13.87
N LYS A 163 6.93 -3.84 12.72
CA LYS A 163 7.70 -3.46 11.52
C LYS A 163 7.95 -1.97 11.54
N VAL A 164 9.15 -1.56 11.13
CA VAL A 164 9.59 -0.17 11.24
C VAL A 164 9.77 0.42 9.86
N ILE A 165 9.02 1.48 9.58
CA ILE A 165 9.27 2.37 8.45
C ILE A 165 10.41 3.31 8.88
N PRO A 166 11.53 3.37 8.13
CA PRO A 166 12.70 4.17 8.51
C PRO A 166 12.38 5.66 8.58
N ALA A 167 13.12 6.39 9.42
CA ALA A 167 13.07 7.84 9.49
C ALA A 167 13.50 8.49 8.17
N ASP A 168 12.95 9.67 7.86
CA ASP A 168 13.51 10.59 6.87
C ASP A 168 13.99 11.84 7.62
N ALA A 169 15.20 12.30 7.32
CA ALA A 169 15.99 13.16 8.21
C ALA A 169 15.25 14.47 8.54
N GLY A 170 14.70 14.56 9.75
CA GLY A 170 13.98 15.74 10.26
C GLY A 170 12.61 15.99 9.62
N GLN A 171 12.18 15.16 8.66
CA GLN A 171 10.92 15.36 7.96
C GLN A 171 9.75 14.86 8.82
N MET A 172 8.81 15.76 9.12
CA MET A 172 7.52 15.39 9.70
C MET A 172 6.70 14.61 8.67
N ARG A 173 6.12 13.48 9.07
CA ARG A 173 5.38 12.57 8.20
C ARG A 173 4.12 12.05 8.87
N VAL A 174 3.22 11.52 8.05
CA VAL A 174 2.07 10.72 8.43
C VAL A 174 2.07 9.43 7.63
N ALA A 175 1.59 8.34 8.24
CA ALA A 175 1.49 7.03 7.62
C ALA A 175 0.05 6.52 7.68
N LEU A 176 -0.54 6.16 6.53
CA LEU A 176 -1.87 5.60 6.40
C LEU A 176 -1.78 4.12 6.02
N ASP A 177 -2.36 3.23 6.82
CA ASP A 177 -2.65 1.84 6.40
C ASP A 177 -3.75 1.89 5.34
N PHE A 178 -3.38 1.56 4.09
CA PHE A 178 -4.24 1.68 2.93
C PHE A 178 -5.49 0.79 3.00
N LEU A 179 -5.35 -0.44 3.49
CA LEU A 179 -6.48 -1.38 3.52
C LEU A 179 -7.43 -1.05 4.67
N ALA A 180 -6.88 -0.71 5.84
CA ALA A 180 -7.68 -0.32 7.00
C ALA A 180 -8.31 1.06 6.83
N GLY A 181 -7.67 1.97 6.08
CA GLY A 181 -8.06 3.39 6.02
C GLY A 181 -7.76 4.12 7.33
N GLU A 182 -6.73 3.68 8.06
CA GLU A 182 -6.38 4.15 9.40
C GLU A 182 -4.96 4.72 9.44
N VAL A 183 -4.74 5.76 10.24
CA VAL A 183 -3.40 6.30 10.46
C VAL A 183 -2.66 5.46 11.49
N LEU A 184 -1.39 5.15 11.21
CA LEU A 184 -0.48 4.52 12.15
C LEU A 184 -0.04 5.52 13.22
N ALA A 185 -0.91 5.77 14.19
CA ALA A 185 -0.65 6.65 15.31
C ALA A 185 0.05 5.91 16.45
N GLU A 186 0.88 6.66 17.18
CA GLU A 186 1.53 6.19 18.40
C GLU A 186 1.24 7.23 19.50
N GLY A 187 1.02 6.81 20.74
CA GLY A 187 0.73 7.75 21.84
C GLY A 187 -0.39 8.76 21.53
N GLY A 188 -1.38 8.39 20.72
CA GLY A 188 -2.50 9.24 20.30
C GLY A 188 -2.16 10.33 19.27
N LYS A 189 -0.95 10.34 18.70
CA LYS A 189 -0.47 11.35 17.74
C LYS A 189 -0.24 10.73 16.37
N ALA A 190 -0.74 11.36 15.31
CA ALA A 190 -0.59 10.91 13.93
C ALA A 190 0.71 11.38 13.28
N LEU A 191 1.20 12.56 13.67
CA LEU A 191 2.37 13.19 13.06
C LEU A 191 3.65 12.71 13.75
N ARG A 192 4.67 12.40 12.96
CA ARG A 192 5.95 11.89 13.46
C ARG A 192 7.15 12.45 12.72
N VAL A 193 8.15 12.85 13.50
CA VAL A 193 9.54 12.92 13.06
C VAL A 193 10.23 11.65 13.55
N GLY A 194 10.92 10.93 12.67
CA GLY A 194 11.57 9.67 13.01
C GLY A 194 10.86 8.43 12.45
N PRO A 195 11.23 7.23 12.92
CA PRO A 195 10.67 5.97 12.44
C PRO A 195 9.20 5.81 12.83
N ILE A 196 8.44 5.03 12.06
CA ILE A 196 7.03 4.73 12.32
C ILE A 196 6.89 3.21 12.48
N GLY A 197 6.41 2.79 13.65
CA GLY A 197 6.16 1.38 13.96
C GLY A 197 4.76 0.93 13.54
N ALA A 198 4.67 -0.27 12.98
CA ALA A 198 3.41 -0.95 12.68
C ALA A 198 3.38 -2.30 13.39
N PRO A 199 2.52 -2.49 14.42
CA PRO A 199 2.33 -3.80 15.03
C PRO A 199 1.68 -4.76 14.03
N MET A 200 2.22 -5.97 13.92
CA MET A 200 1.78 -6.98 12.97
C MET A 200 1.72 -8.36 13.62
N LYS A 201 0.61 -9.06 13.35
CA LYS A 201 0.47 -10.49 13.63
C LYS A 201 1.25 -11.31 12.62
N ALA A 202 1.64 -12.52 13.00
CA ALA A 202 2.25 -13.45 12.07
C ALA A 202 1.37 -13.70 10.84
N ARG A 203 2.03 -13.87 9.69
CA ARG A 203 1.42 -14.19 8.39
C ARG A 203 0.46 -13.15 7.83
N THR A 204 0.70 -11.88 8.16
CA THR A 204 -0.08 -10.74 7.66
C THR A 204 0.77 -9.79 6.83
N GLY A 205 0.11 -8.94 6.03
CA GLY A 205 0.72 -7.89 5.24
C GLY A 205 -0.05 -6.57 5.36
N LYS A 206 0.65 -5.45 5.20
CA LYS A 206 0.08 -4.09 5.14
C LYS A 206 0.73 -3.31 4.01
N ILE A 207 -0.05 -2.46 3.35
CA ILE A 207 0.46 -1.39 2.50
C ILE A 207 0.27 -0.07 3.24
N VAL A 208 1.35 0.68 3.40
CA VAL A 208 1.37 1.93 4.14
C VAL A 208 1.79 3.06 3.23
N ILE A 209 0.93 4.08 3.10
CA ILE A 209 1.21 5.28 2.32
C ILE A 209 1.78 6.32 3.26
N VAL A 210 2.98 6.81 2.96
CA VAL A 210 3.68 7.79 3.79
C VAL A 210 3.73 9.12 3.05
N LYS A 211 3.25 10.20 3.69
CA LYS A 211 3.30 11.56 3.14
C LYS A 211 4.16 12.47 4.02
N PRO A 212 5.01 13.31 3.43
CA PRO A 212 5.60 14.42 4.16
C PRO A 212 4.51 15.43 4.53
N VAL A 213 4.65 16.02 5.70
CA VAL A 213 3.76 17.05 6.23
C VAL A 213 4.61 18.26 6.61
N ALA A 214 4.16 19.46 6.25
CA ALA A 214 4.83 20.68 6.69
C ALA A 214 4.76 20.78 8.23
N ALA A 215 5.81 21.33 8.85
CA ALA A 215 5.80 21.56 10.29
C ALA A 215 4.56 22.39 10.68
N GLY A 216 3.80 21.92 11.67
CA GLY A 216 2.58 22.60 12.14
C GLY A 216 1.27 22.25 11.42
N LEU A 217 1.31 21.49 10.30
CA LEU A 217 0.12 21.06 9.55
C LEU A 217 -0.91 22.21 9.35
N GLU A 218 -0.53 23.24 8.60
CA GLU A 218 -1.39 24.42 8.38
C GLU A 218 -2.47 24.19 7.31
N LEU A 219 -2.21 23.28 6.37
CA LEU A 219 -3.10 22.96 5.25
C LEU A 219 -3.50 21.48 5.29
N PRO A 220 -4.70 21.12 4.83
CA PRO A 220 -5.08 19.72 4.63
C PRO A 220 -4.07 18.98 3.74
N VAL A 221 -3.74 17.74 4.07
CA VAL A 221 -2.85 16.89 3.27
C VAL A 221 -3.66 15.72 2.73
N PHE A 222 -3.76 15.61 1.41
CA PHE A 222 -4.34 14.43 0.78
C PHE A 222 -3.42 13.23 0.97
N LEU A 223 -3.96 12.17 1.55
CA LEU A 223 -3.21 10.94 1.84
C LEU A 223 -3.41 9.90 0.74
N ALA A 224 -4.68 9.60 0.42
CA ALA A 224 -5.03 8.48 -0.45
C ALA A 224 -6.48 8.54 -0.93
N THR A 225 -6.77 7.78 -1.99
CA THR A 225 -8.10 7.17 -2.19
C THR A 225 -8.06 5.72 -1.69
N ASP A 226 -9.22 5.06 -1.56
CA ASP A 226 -9.29 3.61 -1.33
C ASP A 226 -9.27 2.78 -2.63
N ARG A 227 -9.00 3.40 -3.78
CA ARG A 227 -9.10 2.77 -5.10
C ARG A 227 -7.82 2.08 -5.53
N HIS A 228 -6.66 2.64 -5.18
CA HIS A 228 -5.37 2.09 -5.59
C HIS A 228 -4.33 2.18 -4.47
N PHE A 229 -3.53 1.13 -4.31
CA PHE A 229 -2.55 0.99 -3.22
C PHE A 229 -1.46 2.08 -3.19
N LEU A 230 -1.30 2.81 -4.30
CA LEU A 230 -0.35 3.91 -4.44
C LEU A 230 -0.85 5.24 -3.84
N GLY A 231 -1.96 5.25 -3.12
CA GLY A 231 -2.42 6.43 -2.40
C GLY A 231 -2.83 7.59 -3.32
N GLY A 232 -3.62 7.28 -4.34
CA GLY A 232 -4.18 8.27 -5.27
C GLY A 232 -3.30 8.62 -6.46
N VAL A 233 -2.09 8.07 -6.59
CA VAL A 233 -1.21 8.30 -7.77
C VAL A 233 -1.88 7.90 -9.09
N MET A 234 -2.71 6.86 -9.07
CA MET A 234 -3.39 6.38 -10.28
C MET A 234 -4.69 7.12 -10.57
N ASP A 235 -5.28 7.76 -9.57
CA ASP A 235 -6.62 8.34 -9.64
C ASP A 235 -6.61 9.87 -9.77
N ALA A 236 -5.65 10.50 -9.10
CA ALA A 236 -5.48 11.95 -9.05
C ALA A 236 -4.60 12.43 -10.21
N GLU A 237 -5.05 13.49 -10.87
CA GLU A 237 -4.33 14.18 -11.94
C GLU A 237 -3.50 15.33 -11.40
N SER A 238 -4.04 16.08 -10.43
CA SER A 238 -3.37 17.23 -9.83
C SER A 238 -3.81 17.45 -8.40
N LEU A 239 -2.90 18.03 -7.61
CA LEU A 239 -3.14 18.46 -6.23
C LEU A 239 -2.66 19.91 -6.10
N ASP A 240 -3.52 20.77 -5.56
CA ASP A 240 -3.18 22.14 -5.19
C ASP A 240 -3.50 22.35 -3.71
N ALA A 241 -2.53 22.83 -2.95
CA ALA A 241 -2.66 23.17 -1.54
C ALA A 241 -2.31 24.65 -1.38
N SER A 242 -3.33 25.50 -1.38
CA SER A 242 -3.19 26.96 -1.38
C SER A 242 -4.37 27.62 -0.67
N GLY A 243 -4.14 28.78 -0.06
CA GLY A 243 -5.22 29.60 0.52
C GLY A 243 -6.06 28.90 1.60
N GLY A 244 -5.45 28.06 2.46
CA GLY A 244 -6.15 27.37 3.56
C GLY A 244 -6.89 26.09 3.18
N LYS A 245 -6.82 25.67 1.91
CA LYS A 245 -7.53 24.50 1.39
C LYS A 245 -6.61 23.62 0.56
N THR A 246 -7.03 22.37 0.38
CA THR A 246 -6.42 21.42 -0.55
C THR A 246 -7.46 20.91 -1.51
N THR A 247 -7.20 21.09 -2.78
CA THR A 247 -8.03 20.65 -3.90
C THR A 247 -7.33 19.54 -4.65
N VAL A 248 -8.03 18.43 -4.86
CA VAL A 248 -7.56 17.26 -5.59
C VAL A 248 -8.47 17.02 -6.78
N ARG A 249 -7.89 16.95 -7.98
CA ARG A 249 -8.59 16.59 -9.21
C ARG A 249 -8.43 15.10 -9.45
N LEU A 250 -9.52 14.34 -9.39
CA LEU A 250 -9.59 12.89 -9.53
C LEU A 250 -10.11 12.50 -10.91
N ALA A 251 -9.29 12.65 -11.95
CA ALA A 251 -9.73 12.51 -13.35
C ALA A 251 -9.83 11.06 -13.86
N ARG A 252 -9.19 10.10 -13.18
CA ARG A 252 -9.10 8.69 -13.63
C ARG A 252 -10.04 7.75 -12.88
N MET A 253 -11.10 8.31 -12.33
CA MET A 253 -12.08 7.57 -11.53
C MET A 253 -13.09 6.81 -12.40
N VAL A 254 -13.63 5.73 -11.85
CA VAL A 254 -14.72 4.97 -12.48
C VAL A 254 -16.06 5.55 -12.04
N ALA A 255 -16.81 6.11 -13.00
CA ALA A 255 -18.12 6.71 -12.74
C ALA A 255 -19.07 5.74 -12.02
N GLY A 256 -19.85 6.26 -11.07
CA GLY A 256 -20.83 5.48 -10.32
C GLY A 256 -20.23 4.53 -9.27
N ARG A 257 -18.90 4.45 -9.14
CA ARG A 257 -18.25 3.56 -8.18
C ARG A 257 -17.99 4.27 -6.84
N PRO A 258 -18.60 3.81 -5.72
CA PRO A 258 -18.32 4.37 -4.41
C PRO A 258 -16.83 4.37 -4.08
N THR A 259 -16.37 5.50 -3.55
CA THR A 259 -14.95 5.76 -3.26
C THR A 259 -14.81 6.48 -1.93
N ARG A 260 -13.70 6.25 -1.25
CA ARG A 260 -13.26 7.05 -0.11
C ARG A 260 -11.97 7.78 -0.41
N ALA A 261 -11.87 9.02 0.06
CA ALA A 261 -10.64 9.81 0.06
C ALA A 261 -10.26 10.19 1.49
N TYR A 262 -8.96 10.21 1.77
CA TYR A 262 -8.41 10.41 3.09
C TYR A 262 -7.57 11.69 3.11
N PHE A 263 -7.86 12.56 4.06
CA PHE A 263 -7.10 13.80 4.28
C PHE A 263 -6.66 13.88 5.74
N LEU A 264 -5.43 14.30 5.98
CA LEU A 264 -5.01 14.75 7.30
C LEU A 264 -5.24 16.27 7.41
N VAL A 265 -5.88 16.72 8.47
CA VAL A 265 -6.14 18.15 8.70
C VAL A 265 -5.67 18.56 10.10
N PRO A 266 -5.41 19.86 10.34
CA PRO A 266 -5.11 20.34 11.69
C PRO A 266 -6.15 19.90 12.73
N ALA A 267 -5.70 19.71 13.98
CA ALA A 267 -6.56 19.25 15.08
C ALA A 267 -7.71 20.21 15.40
N GLN A 268 -7.50 21.50 15.15
CA GLN A 268 -8.44 22.57 15.43
C GLN A 268 -9.07 23.07 14.12
N GLY A 269 -10.22 23.73 14.28
CA GLY A 269 -10.99 24.27 13.16
C GLY A 269 -12.06 23.31 12.63
N LYS A 270 -12.98 23.89 11.88
CA LYS A 270 -14.11 23.18 11.28
C LYS A 270 -13.72 22.68 9.90
N VAL A 271 -13.93 21.39 9.64
CA VAL A 271 -13.69 20.80 8.32
C VAL A 271 -14.85 21.12 7.40
N GLU A 272 -14.54 21.66 6.23
CA GLU A 272 -15.50 21.90 5.15
C GLU A 272 -15.06 21.12 3.92
N VAL A 273 -15.99 20.35 3.35
CA VAL A 273 -15.74 19.51 2.18
C VAL A 273 -16.68 19.94 1.06
N ALA A 274 -16.12 20.23 -0.10
CA ALA A 274 -16.86 20.55 -1.31
C ALA A 274 -16.46 19.61 -2.44
N GLY A 275 -17.45 19.25 -3.25
CA GLY A 275 -17.30 18.37 -4.41
C GLY A 275 -17.81 19.04 -5.69
N GLN A 276 -17.10 18.83 -6.79
CA GLN A 276 -17.60 19.13 -8.14
C GLN A 276 -17.54 17.84 -8.95
N GLN A 277 -18.64 17.49 -9.63
CA GLN A 277 -18.77 16.21 -10.37
C GLN A 277 -18.53 14.97 -9.49
N VAL A 278 -18.80 15.11 -8.20
CA VAL A 278 -18.80 14.03 -7.22
C VAL A 278 -19.98 14.23 -6.29
N ALA A 279 -20.73 13.16 -6.04
CA ALA A 279 -21.79 13.15 -5.05
C ALA A 279 -21.20 12.71 -3.70
N ILE A 280 -20.99 13.65 -2.78
CA ILE A 280 -20.52 13.36 -1.43
C ILE A 280 -21.64 12.65 -0.65
N SER A 281 -21.35 11.46 -0.15
CA SER A 281 -22.30 10.62 0.60
C SER A 281 -22.01 10.58 2.11
N GLY A 282 -20.84 11.04 2.55
CA GLY A 282 -20.52 11.15 3.97
C GLY A 282 -19.14 11.72 4.25
N VAL A 283 -18.98 12.26 5.45
CA VAL A 283 -17.69 12.71 6.00
C VAL A 283 -17.55 12.13 7.41
N LYS A 284 -16.43 11.49 7.70
CA LYS A 284 -16.08 10.99 9.03
C LYS A 284 -14.77 11.59 9.49
N GLU A 285 -14.67 11.88 10.78
CA GLU A 285 -13.46 12.39 11.41
C GLU A 285 -12.97 11.42 12.48
N ALA A 286 -11.67 11.12 12.47
CA ALA A 286 -10.98 10.45 13.57
C ALA A 286 -9.94 11.42 14.14
N ALA A 287 -10.08 11.76 15.43
CA ALA A 287 -9.22 12.74 16.09
C ALA A 287 -7.94 12.11 16.65
N PHE A 288 -6.85 12.85 16.49
CA PHE A 288 -5.57 12.61 17.15
C PHE A 288 -5.21 13.85 17.98
N ALA A 289 -4.23 13.74 18.87
CA ALA A 289 -3.81 14.85 19.71
C ALA A 289 -3.22 16.03 18.90
N ASP A 290 -2.75 15.78 17.68
CA ASP A 290 -2.04 16.74 16.82
C ASP A 290 -2.74 17.02 15.48
N SER A 291 -3.79 16.28 15.14
CA SER A 291 -4.46 16.35 13.84
C SER A 291 -5.81 15.62 13.85
N LYS A 292 -6.51 15.63 12.71
CA LYS A 292 -7.65 14.74 12.45
C LYS A 292 -7.47 14.05 11.10
N LEU A 293 -7.86 12.79 11.02
CA LEU A 293 -8.08 12.10 9.75
C LEU A 293 -9.51 12.34 9.31
N VAL A 294 -9.69 12.86 8.10
CA VAL A 294 -10.99 13.06 7.45
C VAL A 294 -11.15 12.04 6.34
N GLU A 295 -12.15 11.15 6.48
CA GLU A 295 -12.60 10.25 5.42
C GLU A 295 -13.79 10.88 4.71
N VAL A 296 -13.65 11.15 3.41
CA VAL A 296 -14.72 11.64 2.53
C VAL A 296 -15.21 10.48 1.68
N SER A 297 -16.47 10.06 1.87
CA SER A 297 -17.15 9.09 1.02
C SER A 297 -17.89 9.81 -0.11
N PHE A 298 -17.73 9.35 -1.34
CA PHE A 298 -18.35 9.96 -2.51
C PHE A 298 -18.54 8.97 -3.67
N VAL A 299 -19.36 9.37 -4.65
CA VAL A 299 -19.52 8.68 -5.94
C VAL A 299 -19.12 9.64 -7.06
N PRO A 300 -18.11 9.31 -7.89
CA PRO A 300 -17.67 10.17 -8.98
C PRO A 300 -18.60 10.08 -10.19
N GLU A 301 -18.70 11.17 -10.95
CA GLU A 301 -19.38 11.21 -12.25
C GLU A 301 -18.45 10.78 -13.40
N ALA A 302 -18.98 10.74 -14.62
CA ALA A 302 -18.18 10.50 -15.83
C ALA A 302 -17.15 11.62 -16.03
N GLY A 303 -15.89 11.23 -16.29
CA GLY A 303 -14.77 12.18 -16.38
C GLY A 303 -14.09 12.48 -15.04
N GLY A 304 -14.54 11.84 -13.95
CA GLY A 304 -13.98 12.01 -12.62
C GLY A 304 -14.61 13.17 -11.86
N GLY A 305 -13.85 13.80 -10.97
CA GLY A 305 -14.33 15.00 -10.28
C GLY A 305 -13.29 15.66 -9.39
N VAL A 306 -13.71 16.67 -8.66
CA VAL A 306 -12.84 17.49 -7.81
C VAL A 306 -13.32 17.44 -6.38
N LEU A 307 -12.41 17.16 -5.45
CA LEU A 307 -12.64 17.30 -4.02
C LEU A 307 -11.82 18.46 -3.50
N THR A 308 -12.45 19.30 -2.68
CA THR A 308 -11.79 20.36 -1.92
C THR A 308 -12.06 20.16 -0.45
N VAL A 309 -11.00 20.10 0.35
CA VAL A 309 -11.07 20.09 1.82
C VAL A 309 -10.44 21.38 2.32
N GLN A 310 -11.15 22.06 3.21
CA GLN A 310 -10.71 23.28 3.86
C GLN A 310 -10.89 23.14 5.37
N VAL A 311 -10.00 23.78 6.14
CA VAL A 311 -10.24 24.02 7.56
C VAL A 311 -10.56 25.50 7.75
N GLY A 312 -11.77 25.78 8.22
CA GLY A 312 -12.23 27.14 8.51
C GLY A 312 -12.00 27.50 9.97
N GLY A 313 -11.44 28.70 10.20
CA GLY A 313 -11.40 29.43 11.48
C GLY A 313 -10.53 28.82 12.59
N LEU A 314 -9.70 29.67 13.19
CA LEU A 314 -9.40 29.61 14.63
C LEU A 314 -10.37 30.55 15.35
#